data_AF-A0A1I0ELY9-F1
#
_entry.id   AF-A0A1I0ELY9-F1
#
_cell.length_a   1.000
_cell.length_b   1.000
_cell.length_c   1.000
_cell.angle_alpha   90.00
_cell.angle_beta   90.00
_cell.angle_gamma   90.00
#
_symmetry.space_group_name_H-M   'P 1'
#
loop_
_entity.id
_entity.type
_entity.pdbx_description
1 polymer ?
#
loop_
_entity_poly.entity_id
_entity_poly.type
_entity_poly.pdbx_seq_one_letter_code
_entity_poly.pdbx_strand_id
1 'polypeptide(L)' 'MDDLNYNYMALLEAILSPQELLPDLILNKYGLLQLTPKELRELEAMEMKRLYQQKWTYRQIAKRFGMSDSGVYRRMKRFG' A
#
# COMPACT_ATOMS: atom_id res chain seq x y z
N MET A 1 -18.81 -10.42 13.57
CA MET A 1 -18.80 -10.03 12.14
C MET A 1 -17.69 -10.88 11.54
N ASP A 2 -18.03 -11.87 10.72
CA ASP A 2 -17.14 -13.00 10.44
C ASP A 2 -15.88 -12.62 9.67
N ASP A 3 -14.73 -13.11 10.15
CA ASP A 3 -13.42 -13.04 9.50
C ASP A 3 -13.47 -13.50 8.03
N LEU A 4 -14.40 -14.41 7.72
CA LEU A 4 -14.66 -14.91 6.38
C LEU A 4 -15.07 -13.78 5.41
N ASN A 5 -15.89 -12.82 5.84
CA ASN A 5 -16.32 -11.71 4.98
C ASN A 5 -15.16 -10.78 4.64
N TYR A 6 -14.27 -10.52 5.60
CA TYR A 6 -13.05 -9.73 5.36
C TYR A 6 -12.10 -10.44 4.41
N ASN A 7 -11.93 -11.76 4.55
CA ASN A 7 -11.12 -12.58 3.64
C ASN A 7 -11.65 -12.51 2.19
N TYR A 8 -12.96 -12.63 2.00
CA TYR A 8 -13.59 -12.50 0.68
C TYR A 8 -13.41 -11.09 0.09
N MET A 9 -13.56 -10.03 0.89
CA MET A 9 -13.37 -8.65 0.41
C MET A 9 -11.92 -8.35 0.03
N ALA A 10 -10.94 -8.83 0.81
CA ALA A 10 -9.53 -8.65 0.49
C ALA A 10 -9.14 -9.40 -0.80
N LEU A 11 -9.62 -10.63 -0.98
CA LEU A 11 -9.47 -11.39 -2.23
C LEU A 11 -10.14 -10.68 -3.41
N LEU A 12 -11.36 -10.18 -3.24
CA LEU A 12 -12.06 -9.44 -4.29
C LEU A 12 -11.29 -8.16 -4.68
N GLU A 13 -10.80 -7.38 -3.71
CA GLU A 13 -10.01 -6.18 -3.99
C GLU A 13 -8.69 -6.53 -4.68
N ALA A 14 -8.01 -7.61 -4.27
CA ALA A 14 -6.79 -8.06 -4.94
C ALA A 14 -7.04 -8.51 -6.39
N ILE A 15 -8.14 -9.23 -6.65
CA ILE A 15 -8.49 -9.76 -7.98
C ILE A 15 -9.04 -8.65 -8.90
N LEU A 16 -9.85 -7.74 -8.36
CA LEU A 16 -10.58 -6.74 -9.16
C LEU A 16 -9.91 -5.36 -9.18
N SER A 17 -8.84 -5.13 -8.41
CA SER A 17 -8.18 -3.82 -8.42
C SER A 17 -7.63 -3.52 -9.82
N PRO A 18 -8.09 -2.42 -10.46
CA PRO A 18 -7.63 -2.04 -11.80
C PRO A 18 -6.15 -1.61 -11.82
N GLN A 19 -5.56 -1.40 -10.63
CA GLN A 19 -4.12 -1.21 -10.45
C GLN A 19 -3.61 -2.26 -9.46
N GLU A 20 -2.69 -3.09 -9.92
CA GLU A 20 -1.96 -4.05 -9.09
C GLU A 20 -1.43 -3.35 -7.83
N LEU A 21 -1.64 -3.93 -6.66
CA LEU A 21 -1.22 -3.48 -5.33
C LEU A 21 -0.49 -4.62 -4.66
N LEU A 22 0.45 -4.33 -3.76
CA LEU A 22 0.98 -5.37 -2.89
C LEU A 22 -0.17 -5.96 -2.04
N PRO A 23 -0.41 -7.29 -2.09
CA PRO A 23 -1.50 -7.93 -1.35
C PRO A 23 -1.47 -7.63 0.15
N ASP A 24 -0.28 -7.50 0.75
CA ASP A 24 -0.11 -7.22 2.17
C ASP A 24 -0.71 -5.87 2.60
N LEU A 25 -0.73 -4.86 1.71
CA LEU A 25 -1.39 -3.58 2.00
C LEU A 25 -2.91 -3.75 2.04
N ILE A 26 -3.46 -4.59 1.17
CA ILE A 26 -4.89 -4.91 1.13
C ILE A 26 -5.26 -5.70 2.39
N LEU A 27 -4.49 -6.73 2.72
CA LEU A 27 -4.72 -7.54 3.92
C LEU A 27 -4.64 -6.69 5.20
N ASN A 28 -3.68 -5.77 5.30
CA ASN A 28 -3.56 -4.87 6.44
C ASN A 28 -4.74 -3.88 6.52
N LYS A 29 -5.17 -3.30 5.40
CA LYS A 29 -6.33 -2.40 5.32
C LYS A 29 -7.62 -3.04 5.84
N TYR A 30 -7.81 -4.35 5.61
CA TYR A 30 -8.97 -5.11 6.10
C TYR A 30 -8.77 -5.74 7.49
N GLY A 31 -7.63 -5.49 8.16
CA GLY A 31 -7.35 -6.05 9.48
C GLY A 31 -6.99 -7.53 9.49
N LEU A 32 -6.76 -8.13 8.32
CA LEU A 32 -6.35 -9.53 8.15
C LEU A 32 -4.86 -9.75 8.39
N LEU A 33 -4.07 -8.69 8.27
CA LEU A 33 -2.64 -8.68 8.59
C LEU A 33 -2.36 -7.54 9.58
N GLN A 34 -1.91 -7.87 10.78
CA GLN A 34 -1.48 -6.86 11.76
C GLN A 34 -0.01 -6.55 11.57
N LEU A 35 0.27 -5.30 11.18
CA LEU A 35 1.63 -4.78 11.04
C LEU A 35 1.89 -3.76 12.14
N THR A 36 3.09 -3.79 12.70
CA THR A 36 3.57 -2.67 13.52
C THR A 36 3.64 -1.40 12.67
N PRO A 37 3.62 -0.21 13.30
CA PRO A 37 3.77 1.05 12.56
C PRO A 37 5.07 1.14 11.74
N LYS A 38 6.12 0.38 12.13
CA LYS A 38 7.37 0.33 11.38
C LYS A 38 7.22 -0.52 10.11
N GLU A 39 6.69 -1.73 10.23
CA GLU A 39 6.47 -2.64 9.10
C GLU A 39 5.50 -2.04 8.08
N LEU A 40 4.44 -1.37 8.54
CA LEU A 40 3.52 -0.67 7.63
C LEU A 40 4.24 0.39 6.80
N ARG A 41 5.13 1.20 7.42
CA ARG A 41 5.89 2.22 6.69
C ARG A 41 6.90 1.63 5.70
N GLU A 42 7.48 0.47 6.02
CA GLU A 42 8.36 -0.28 5.11
C GLU A 42 7.58 -0.82 3.92
N LEU A 43 6.41 -1.40 4.17
CA LEU A 43 5.52 -1.90 3.13
C LEU A 43 5.00 -0.78 2.21
N GLU A 44 4.58 0.34 2.77
CA GLU A 44 4.23 1.53 2.00
C GLU A 44 5.40 2.01 1.13
N ALA A 45 6.63 2.02 1.66
CA ALA A 45 7.81 2.44 0.90
C ALA A 45 8.12 1.48 -0.28
N MET A 46 7.94 0.17 -0.07
CA MET A 46 8.06 -0.83 -1.14
C MET A 46 7.02 -0.59 -2.25
N GLU A 47 5.76 -0.34 -1.89
CA GLU A 47 4.71 -0.03 -2.86
C GLU A 47 4.97 1.28 -3.61
N MET A 48 5.43 2.33 -2.90
CA MET A 48 5.81 3.60 -3.53
C MET A 48 6.92 3.41 -4.58
N LYS A 49 7.92 2.57 -4.28
CA LYS A 49 8.98 2.21 -5.23
C LYS A 49 8.44 1.46 -6.44
N ARG A 50 7.58 0.47 -6.23
CA ARG A 50 6.95 -0.29 -7.31
C ARG A 50 6.17 0.63 -8.25
N LEU A 51 5.36 1.54 -7.71
CA LEU A 51 4.62 2.54 -8.49
C LEU A 51 5.55 3.49 -9.25
N TYR A 52 6.64 3.93 -8.62
CA TYR A 52 7.64 4.78 -9.29
C TYR A 52 8.32 4.06 -10.46
N GLN A 53 8.63 2.76 -10.32
CA GLN A 53 9.15 1.93 -11.41
C GLN A 53 8.12 1.80 -12.55
N GLN A 54 6.83 1.80 -12.24
CA GLN A 54 5.71 1.88 -13.20
C GLN A 54 5.48 3.31 -13.75
N LYS A 55 6.45 4.22 -13.61
CA LYS A 55 6.43 5.59 -14.14
C LYS A 55 5.40 6.53 -13.49
N TRP A 56 4.89 6.18 -12.31
CA TRP A 56 4.10 7.14 -11.53
C TRP A 56 4.99 8.27 -11.04
N THR A 57 4.47 9.49 -11.10
CA THR A 57 5.12 10.68 -10.52
C THR A 57 4.95 10.71 -9.00
N TYR A 58 5.85 11.40 -8.29
CA TYR A 58 5.70 11.58 -6.84
C TYR A 58 4.36 12.19 -6.46
N ARG A 59 3.83 13.12 -7.26
CA ARG A 59 2.50 13.72 -7.05
C ARG A 59 1.36 12.71 -7.11
N GLN A 60 1.41 11.77 -8.06
CA GLN A 60 0.39 10.72 -8.18
C GLN A 60 0.46 9.73 -7.00
N ILE A 61 1.67 9.36 -6.61
CA ILE A 61 1.91 8.49 -5.45
C ILE A 61 1.45 9.20 -4.16
N ALA A 62 1.80 10.47 -3.99
CA ALA A 62 1.44 11.31 -2.86
C ALA A 62 -0.09 11.40 -2.69
N LYS A 63 -0.83 11.60 -3.79
CA LYS A 63 -2.30 11.58 -3.79
C LYS A 63 -2.85 10.22 -3.35
N ARG A 64 -2.26 9.11 -3.79
CA ARG A 64 -2.70 7.75 -3.43
C ARG A 64 -2.55 7.45 -1.94
N PHE A 65 -1.46 7.93 -1.34
CA PHE A 65 -1.15 7.69 0.09
C PHE A 65 -1.55 8.85 1.01
N GLY A 66 -2.25 9.88 0.51
CA GLY A 66 -2.69 11.01 1.32
C GLY A 66 -1.54 11.79 1.98
N MET A 67 -0.44 12.01 1.27
CA MET A 67 0.75 12.69 1.80
C MET A 67 1.32 13.72 0.81
N SER A 68 2.39 14.43 1.21
CA SER A 68 3.13 15.32 0.32
C SER A 68 4.15 14.58 -0.54
N ASP A 69 4.50 15.15 -1.70
CA ASP A 69 5.57 14.65 -2.58
C ASP A 69 6.90 14.48 -1.83
N SER A 70 7.24 15.45 -0.97
CA SER A 70 8.42 15.39 -0.09
C SER A 70 8.32 14.30 0.98
N GLY A 71 7.10 13.92 1.38
CA GLY A 71 6.82 12.78 2.26
C GLY A 71 7.13 11.45 1.56
N VAL A 72 6.65 11.29 0.33
CA VAL A 72 6.93 10.12 -0.53
C VAL A 72 8.44 9.95 -0.70
N TYR A 73 9.14 11.01 -1.12
CA TYR A 73 10.59 10.98 -1.30
C TYR A 73 11.33 10.56 -0.03
N ARG A 74 11.01 11.16 1.13
CA ARG A 74 11.64 10.81 2.41
C ARG A 74 11.35 9.37 2.83
N ARG A 75 10.12 8.88 2.59
CA ARG A 75 9.73 7.50 2.94
C ARG A 75 10.48 6.48 2.08
N MET A 76 10.49 6.69 0.76
CA MET A 76 11.24 5.87 -0.18
C MET A 76 12.75 5.88 0.07
N LYS A 77 13.32 7.02 0.50
CA LYS A 77 14.76 7.11 0.84
C LYS A 77 15.11 6.40 2.15
N ARG A 78 14.20 6.41 3.13
CA ARG A 78 14.46 5.90 4.48
C ARG A 78 14.33 4.37 4.58
N PHE A 79 13.37 3.80 3.86
CA PHE A 79 13.02 2.37 3.92
C PHE A 79 13.26 1.66 2.59
N GLY A 80 13.93 2.35 1.67
CA GLY A 80 14.23 1.86 0.34
C GLY A 80 15.60 1.26 0.23
#